data_AF-A0A7C1J6X0-F1
#
_entry.id   AF-A0A7C1J6X0-F1
#
_cell.length_a   1.000
_cell.length_b   1.000
_cell.length_c   1.000
_cell.angle_alpha   90.00
_cell.angle_beta   90.00
_cell.angle_gamma   90.00
#
_symmetry.space_group_name_H-M   'P 1'
#
loop_
_entity.id
_entity.type
_entity.pdbx_description
1 polymer ?
#
loop_
_entity_poly.entity_id
_entity_poly.type
_entity_poly.pdbx_seq_one_letter_code
_entity_poly.pdbx_strand_id
1 'polypeptide(L)'
;MSTGSLIIVVAMLVLGVAWLAYPFIARGSSERQIERQKAREIANLTAAYERALMSVRDLDEDYQVGKLPAEVYAVERARWIEKGAAILEAIDKAGGAKPKKRHGSKKVAQSTPITNVQTAANVEEDPVEQAIAAYMAARSAGHDSARSEG
;
A
#
# COMPACT_ATOMS: atom_id res chain seq x y z
N MET A 1 -40.63 -49.73 -27.71
CA MET A 1 -39.78 -49.43 -26.55
C MET A 1 -40.63 -48.68 -25.54
N SER A 2 -40.65 -49.10 -24.27
CA SER A 2 -41.56 -48.55 -23.26
C SER A 2 -41.02 -47.24 -22.69
N THR A 3 -41.76 -46.13 -22.80
CA THR A 3 -41.34 -44.79 -22.34
C THR A 3 -40.88 -44.77 -20.88
N GLY A 4 -41.46 -45.63 -20.02
CA GLY A 4 -41.04 -45.77 -18.63
C GLY A 4 -39.60 -46.25 -18.46
N SER A 5 -39.14 -47.16 -19.33
CA SER A 5 -37.74 -47.64 -19.30
C SER A 5 -36.74 -46.56 -19.74
N LEU A 6 -37.14 -45.68 -20.67
CA LEU A 6 -36.29 -44.57 -21.12
C LEU A 6 -36.04 -43.57 -20.00
N ILE A 7 -37.08 -43.24 -19.22
CA ILE A 7 -36.98 -42.31 -18.09
C ILE A 7 -36.01 -42.85 -17.03
N ILE A 8 -36.08 -44.16 -16.72
CA ILE A 8 -35.20 -44.79 -15.72
C ILE A 8 -33.74 -44.74 -16.17
N VAL A 9 -33.46 -45.05 -17.44
CA VAL A 9 -32.08 -45.00 -17.98
C VAL A 9 -31.53 -43.57 -17.93
N VAL A 10 -32.33 -42.57 -18.32
CA VAL A 10 -31.92 -41.16 -18.26
C VAL A 10 -31.68 -40.70 -16.82
N ALA A 11 -32.56 -41.06 -15.88
CA ALA A 11 -32.39 -40.71 -14.47
C ALA A 11 -31.09 -41.32 -13.90
N MET A 12 -30.79 -42.57 -14.24
CA MET A 12 -29.57 -43.25 -13.81
C MET A 12 -28.31 -42.62 -14.44
N LEU A 13 -28.38 -42.23 -15.72
CA LEU A 13 -27.32 -41.49 -16.41
C LEU A 13 -27.03 -40.15 -15.72
N VAL A 14 -28.07 -39.37 -15.42
CA VAL A 14 -27.94 -38.06 -14.77
C VAL A 14 -27.33 -38.21 -13.38
N LEU A 15 -27.77 -39.19 -12.58
CA LEU A 15 -27.17 -39.46 -11.27
C LEU A 15 -25.69 -39.86 -11.37
N GLY A 16 -25.33 -40.71 -12.34
CA GLY A 16 -23.95 -41.13 -12.56
C GLY A 16 -23.05 -39.96 -12.94
N VAL A 17 -23.50 -39.10 -13.87
CA VAL A 17 -22.77 -37.89 -14.28
C VAL A 17 -22.66 -36.90 -13.11
N ALA A 18 -23.73 -36.69 -12.35
CA ALA A 18 -23.72 -35.82 -11.18
C ALA A 18 -22.74 -36.31 -10.10
N TRP A 19 -22.69 -37.63 -9.86
CA TRP A 19 -21.76 -38.24 -8.91
C TRP A 19 -20.29 -38.08 -9.34
N LEU A 20 -20.01 -38.19 -10.64
CA LEU A 20 -18.66 -37.96 -11.20
C LEU A 20 -18.27 -36.46 -11.20
N ALA A 21 -19.25 -35.56 -11.37
CA ALA A 21 -19.04 -34.12 -11.34
C ALA A 21 -18.92 -33.54 -9.93
N TYR A 22 -19.49 -34.20 -8.91
CA TYR A 22 -19.44 -33.79 -7.51
C TYR A 22 -18.01 -33.48 -7.00
N PRO A 23 -17.00 -34.36 -7.16
CA PRO A 23 -15.64 -34.06 -6.71
C PRO A 23 -14.99 -32.88 -7.45
N PHE A 24 -15.39 -32.61 -8.70
CA PHE A 24 -14.87 -31.47 -9.46
C PHE A 24 -15.42 -30.13 -8.96
N ILE A 25 -16.70 -30.09 -8.58
CA ILE A 25 -17.33 -28.86 -8.05
C ILE A 25 -16.90 -28.60 -6.60
N ALA A 26 -16.77 -29.66 -5.79
CA ALA A 26 -16.38 -29.55 -4.39
C ALA A 26 -14.92 -29.12 -4.18
N ARG A 27 -14.02 -29.37 -5.14
CA ARG A 27 -12.62 -28.91 -5.07
C ARG A 27 -12.49 -27.38 -5.16
N GLY A 28 -13.36 -26.73 -5.93
CA GLY A 28 -13.32 -25.27 -6.12
C GLY A 28 -13.75 -24.45 -4.91
N SER A 29 -14.50 -25.03 -3.95
CA SER A 29 -14.92 -24.30 -2.74
C SER A 29 -13.78 -24.15 -1.73
N SER A 30 -12.92 -25.17 -1.60
CA SER A 30 -11.77 -25.15 -0.68
C SER A 30 -10.73 -24.09 -1.09
N GLU A 31 -10.39 -24.03 -2.39
CA GLU A 31 -9.42 -23.05 -2.89
C GLU A 31 -9.94 -21.61 -2.73
N ARG A 32 -11.21 -21.36 -3.06
CA ARG A 32 -11.86 -20.06 -2.83
C ARG A 32 -11.93 -19.70 -1.35
N GLN A 33 -12.07 -20.68 -0.46
CA GLN A 33 -12.10 -20.44 0.98
C GLN A 33 -10.70 -20.04 1.49
N ILE A 34 -9.64 -20.69 1.02
CA ILE A 34 -8.25 -20.35 1.35
C ILE A 34 -7.93 -18.94 0.84
N GLU A 35 -8.32 -18.60 -0.39
CA GLU A 35 -8.09 -17.26 -0.95
C GLU A 35 -8.84 -16.18 -0.16
N ARG A 36 -10.09 -16.44 0.22
CA ARG A 36 -10.86 -15.52 1.09
C ARG A 36 -10.23 -15.35 2.47
N GLN A 37 -9.67 -16.40 3.05
CA GLN A 37 -8.97 -16.31 4.34
C GLN A 37 -7.72 -15.44 4.22
N LYS A 38 -6.90 -15.64 3.19
CA LYS A 38 -5.72 -14.80 2.90
C LYS A 38 -6.10 -13.34 2.68
N ALA A 39 -7.15 -13.07 1.91
CA ALA A 39 -7.62 -11.71 1.67
C ALA A 39 -8.07 -11.01 2.97
N ARG A 40 -8.74 -11.73 3.87
CA ARG A 40 -9.12 -11.20 5.20
C ARG A 40 -7.90 -10.92 6.08
N GLU A 41 -6.91 -11.81 6.06
CA GLU A 41 -5.67 -11.64 6.81
C GLU A 41 -4.91 -10.39 6.35
N ILE A 42 -4.74 -10.21 5.05
CA ILE A 42 -4.13 -9.00 4.48
C ILE A 42 -4.93 -7.76 4.87
N ALA A 43 -6.26 -7.78 4.74
CA ALA A 43 -7.10 -6.65 5.12
C ALA A 43 -6.95 -6.27 6.60
N ASN A 44 -6.87 -7.26 7.50
CA ASN A 44 -6.65 -7.04 8.92
C ASN A 44 -5.28 -6.41 9.21
N LEU A 45 -4.23 -6.89 8.53
CA LEU A 45 -2.89 -6.32 8.66
C LEU A 45 -2.83 -4.87 8.15
N THR A 46 -3.48 -4.58 7.02
CA THR A 46 -3.58 -3.21 6.48
C THR A 46 -4.29 -2.28 7.47
N ALA A 47 -5.41 -2.72 8.06
CA ALA A 47 -6.11 -1.93 9.07
C ALA A 47 -5.25 -1.68 10.33
N ALA A 48 -4.41 -2.65 10.72
CA ALA A 48 -3.47 -2.47 11.82
C ALA A 48 -2.37 -1.45 11.48
N TYR A 49 -1.89 -1.45 10.24
CA TYR A 49 -0.92 -0.45 9.74
C TYR A 49 -1.52 0.95 9.73
N GLU A 50 -2.74 1.12 9.22
CA GLU A 50 -3.45 2.41 9.22
C GLU A 50 -3.63 2.95 10.64
N ARG A 51 -3.95 2.08 11.61
CA ARG A 51 -4.04 2.47 13.02
C ARG A 51 -2.70 2.95 13.57
N ALA A 52 -1.59 2.27 13.24
CA ALA A 52 -0.26 2.71 13.66
C ALA A 52 0.09 4.09 13.06
N LEU A 53 -0.28 4.34 11.81
CA LEU A 53 -0.08 5.62 11.14
C LEU A 53 -0.90 6.75 11.80
N MET A 54 -2.16 6.48 12.16
CA MET A 54 -2.97 7.42 12.92
C MET A 54 -2.31 7.76 14.27
N SER A 55 -1.80 6.76 14.99
CA SER A 55 -1.12 7.01 16.27
C SER A 55 0.15 7.87 16.11
N VAL A 56 0.92 7.70 15.04
CA VAL A 56 2.07 8.59 14.76
C VAL A 56 1.59 10.01 14.48
N ARG A 57 0.53 10.16 13.68
CA ARG A 57 -0.03 11.47 13.35
C ARG A 57 -0.56 12.19 14.59
N ASP A 58 -1.33 11.52 15.42
CA ASP A 58 -1.88 12.08 16.67
C ASP A 58 -0.74 12.54 17.58
N LEU A 59 0.34 11.76 17.65
CA LEU A 59 1.55 12.09 18.42
C LEU A 59 2.27 13.34 17.86
N ASP A 60 2.38 13.44 16.54
CA ASP A 60 2.95 14.61 15.86
C ASP A 60 2.09 15.87 16.13
N GLU A 61 0.76 15.73 16.11
CA GLU A 61 -0.18 16.81 16.42
C GLU A 61 -0.05 17.26 17.89
N ASP A 62 0.01 16.32 18.84
CA ASP A 62 0.17 16.66 20.25
C ASP A 62 1.53 17.31 20.57
N TYR A 63 2.60 16.90 19.88
CA TYR A 63 3.90 17.55 19.98
C TYR A 63 3.87 18.98 19.42
N GLN A 64 3.23 19.20 18.26
CA GLN A 64 3.09 20.54 17.67
C GLN A 64 2.29 21.50 18.55
N VAL A 65 1.29 20.99 19.29
CA VAL A 65 0.51 21.78 20.26
C VAL A 65 1.27 21.99 21.58
N GLY A 66 2.45 21.38 21.74
CA GLY A 66 3.31 21.53 22.91
C GLY A 66 2.83 20.72 24.12
N LYS A 67 1.95 19.73 23.93
CA LYS A 67 1.47 18.88 25.02
C LYS A 67 2.49 17.82 25.45
N LEU A 68 3.44 17.49 24.57
CA LEU A 68 4.45 16.47 24.81
C LEU A 68 5.87 17.08 24.85
N PRO A 69 6.71 16.72 25.83
CA PRO A 69 8.13 17.04 25.81
C PRO A 69 8.87 16.25 24.72
N ALA A 70 9.93 16.84 24.17
CA ALA A 70 10.65 16.32 23.00
C ALA A 70 11.24 14.91 23.23
N GLU A 71 11.71 14.60 24.44
CA GLU A 71 12.26 13.29 24.76
C GLU A 71 11.20 12.18 24.71
N VAL A 72 9.99 12.44 25.21
CA VAL A 72 8.89 11.47 25.20
C VAL A 72 8.38 11.27 23.78
N TYR A 73 8.20 12.37 23.04
CA TYR A 73 7.79 12.34 21.64
C TYR A 73 8.72 11.46 20.78
N ALA A 74 10.04 11.66 20.88
CA ALA A 74 11.00 10.92 20.06
C ALA A 74 10.96 9.41 20.33
N VAL A 75 10.84 9.00 21.59
CA VAL A 75 10.77 7.59 21.99
C VAL A 75 9.47 6.95 21.53
N GLU A 76 8.33 7.60 21.74
CA GLU A 76 7.02 7.06 21.35
C GLU A 76 6.87 6.99 19.83
N ARG A 77 7.35 8.00 19.11
CA ARG A 77 7.35 8.01 17.65
C ARG A 77 8.18 6.87 17.08
N ALA A 78 9.39 6.64 17.62
CA ALA A 78 10.24 5.54 17.20
C ALA A 78 9.53 4.18 17.40
N ARG A 79 8.89 3.98 18.55
CA ARG A 79 8.13 2.76 18.86
C ARG A 79 6.97 2.52 17.87
N TRP A 80 6.20 3.55 17.54
CA TRP A 80 5.08 3.42 16.61
C TRP A 80 5.54 3.18 15.17
N ILE A 81 6.64 3.81 14.76
CA ILE A 81 7.25 3.59 13.44
C ILE A 81 7.78 2.16 13.33
N GLU A 82 8.49 1.67 14.35
CA GLU A 82 9.00 0.30 14.39
C GLU A 82 7.84 -0.72 14.29
N LYS A 83 6.76 -0.49 15.04
CA LYS A 83 5.55 -1.32 14.97
C LYS A 83 4.90 -1.27 13.58
N GLY A 84 4.81 -0.09 12.96
CA GLY A 84 4.31 0.06 11.60
C GLY A 84 5.15 -0.69 10.57
N ALA A 85 6.48 -0.63 10.69
CA ALA A 85 7.42 -1.36 9.83
C ALA A 85 7.27 -2.89 9.98
N ALA A 86 7.13 -3.39 11.20
CA ALA A 86 6.90 -4.81 11.46
C ALA A 86 5.57 -5.32 10.86
N ILE A 87 4.51 -4.50 10.93
CA ILE A 87 3.22 -4.83 10.29
C ILE A 87 3.36 -4.84 8.77
N LEU A 88 4.10 -3.89 8.20
CA LEU A 88 4.34 -3.83 6.76
C LEU A 88 5.11 -5.07 6.26
N GLU A 89 6.11 -5.53 7.00
CA GLU A 89 6.81 -6.79 6.70
C GLU A 89 5.86 -8.00 6.75
N ALA A 90 4.91 -8.03 7.70
CA ALA A 90 3.90 -9.08 7.75
C ALA A 90 2.94 -9.04 6.54
N ILE A 91 2.56 -7.84 6.06
CA ILE A 91 1.76 -7.68 4.83
C ILE A 91 2.53 -8.23 3.61
N ASP A 92 3.82 -7.92 3.49
CA ASP A 92 4.67 -8.42 2.42
C ASP A 92 4.77 -9.94 2.45
N LYS A 93 4.99 -10.54 3.64
CA LYS A 93 5.01 -12.01 3.83
C LYS A 93 3.68 -12.68 3.51
N ALA A 94 2.56 -12.01 3.79
CA ALA A 94 1.22 -12.50 3.45
C ALA A 94 0.89 -12.39 1.95
N GLY A 95 1.77 -11.79 1.14
CA GLY A 95 1.59 -11.61 -0.29
C GLY A 95 0.77 -10.37 -0.66
N GLY A 96 0.62 -9.42 0.26
CA GLY A 96 -0.10 -8.16 0.07
C GLY A 96 0.61 -7.18 -0.87
N ALA A 97 1.92 -7.33 -1.08
CA ALA A 97 2.64 -6.58 -2.09
C ALA A 97 2.92 -7.46 -3.32
N LYS A 98 2.26 -7.14 -4.44
CA LYS A 98 2.91 -7.27 -5.75
C LYS A 98 3.62 -5.95 -6.02
N PRO A 99 4.91 -5.77 -5.63
CA PRO A 99 5.65 -4.61 -6.05
C PRO A 99 5.80 -4.67 -7.57
N LYS A 100 5.07 -3.81 -8.28
CA LYS A 100 5.38 -3.47 -9.67
C LYS A 100 6.85 -3.07 -9.68
N LYS A 101 7.70 -3.86 -10.35
CA LYS A 101 9.16 -3.69 -10.43
C LYS A 101 9.51 -2.20 -10.53
N ARG A 102 9.90 -1.57 -9.42
CA ARG A 102 10.56 -0.27 -9.44
C ARG A 102 11.98 -0.54 -9.88
N HIS A 103 12.20 -0.46 -11.19
CA HIS A 103 13.52 -0.47 -11.78
C HIS A 103 14.22 0.82 -11.30
N GLY A 104 15.28 0.68 -10.50
CA GLY A 104 16.17 1.78 -10.18
C GLY A 104 16.33 2.12 -8.69
N SER A 105 16.90 1.19 -7.91
CA SER A 105 17.66 1.56 -6.71
C SER A 105 19.08 1.04 -6.87
N LYS A 106 19.90 1.76 -7.64
CA LYS A 106 21.36 1.65 -7.50
C LYS A 106 21.75 2.43 -6.25
N LYS A 107 22.53 1.76 -5.40
CA LYS A 107 23.29 2.24 -4.22
C LYS A 107 22.49 2.57 -2.96
N VAL A 108 22.34 1.55 -2.14
CA VAL A 108 22.42 1.65 -0.68
C VAL A 108 23.90 1.82 -0.32
N ALA A 109 24.27 2.97 0.23
CA ALA A 109 25.49 3.18 1.02
C ALA A 109 25.01 3.83 2.33
N GLN A 110 24.89 3.02 3.38
CA GLN A 110 25.80 3.02 4.54
C GLN A 110 25.82 4.35 5.31
N SER A 111 25.23 4.28 6.50
CA SER A 111 25.74 4.83 7.76
C SER A 111 26.13 6.32 7.77
N THR A 112 25.27 7.15 8.35
CA THR A 112 25.73 8.37 9.03
C THR A 112 24.97 8.53 10.36
N PRO A 113 25.69 8.82 11.46
CA PRO A 113 25.10 9.05 12.78
C PRO A 113 24.32 10.36 12.73
N ILE A 114 23.16 10.36 13.38
CA ILE A 114 22.32 11.56 13.51
C ILE A 114 22.99 12.46 14.56
N THR A 115 23.98 13.25 14.12
CA THR A 115 24.51 14.38 14.89
C THR A 115 23.54 15.53 14.72
N ASN A 116 22.88 15.87 15.83
CA ASN A 116 22.05 17.04 16.02
C ASN A 116 22.78 18.33 15.60
N VAL A 117 22.18 19.13 14.72
CA VAL A 117 22.60 20.53 14.50
C VAL A 117 21.36 21.39 14.23
N GLN A 118 21.06 22.28 15.18
CA GLN A 118 20.37 23.55 14.94
C GLN A 118 20.83 24.18 13.61
N THR A 119 19.91 24.42 12.68
CA THR A 119 20.10 25.46 11.64
C THR A 119 18.77 26.14 11.36
N ALA A 120 18.27 26.83 12.38
CA ALA A 120 17.62 28.12 12.13
C ALA A 120 18.78 29.13 11.96
N ALA A 121 18.71 29.96 10.91
CA ALA A 121 19.73 30.91 10.45
C ALA A 121 20.77 30.38 9.43
N ASN A 122 20.30 30.02 8.22
CA ASN A 122 20.89 30.40 6.94
C ASN A 122 19.97 29.88 5.82
N VAL A 123 18.98 30.70 5.47
CA VAL A 123 18.17 30.54 4.24
C VAL A 123 19.04 31.07 3.10
N GLU A 124 20.03 30.27 2.71
CA GLU A 124 20.86 30.54 1.54
C GLU A 124 20.43 29.53 0.47
N GLU A 125 19.70 30.05 -0.52
CA GLU A 125 19.32 29.40 -1.78
C GLU A 125 18.56 28.07 -1.66
N ASP A 126 17.27 28.16 -1.35
CA ASP A 126 16.36 27.02 -1.47
C ASP A 126 16.26 26.60 -2.96
N PRO A 127 16.73 25.39 -3.34
CA PRO A 127 16.67 24.91 -4.71
C PRO A 127 15.24 24.82 -5.24
N VAL A 128 14.25 24.77 -4.35
CA VAL A 128 12.83 24.79 -4.69
C VAL A 128 12.41 26.16 -5.25
N GLU A 129 12.91 27.26 -4.69
CA GLU A 129 12.53 28.61 -5.10
C GLU A 129 13.13 28.98 -6.46
N GLN A 130 14.37 28.53 -6.75
CA GLN A 130 14.98 28.64 -8.09
C GLN A 130 14.20 27.84 -9.14
N ALA A 131 13.69 26.66 -8.80
CA ALA A 131 12.91 25.84 -9.72
C ALA A 131 11.57 26.51 -10.08
N ILE A 132 10.93 27.18 -9.12
CA ILE A 132 9.68 27.92 -9.34
C ILE A 132 9.93 29.18 -10.19
N ALA A 133 11.02 29.90 -9.94
CA ALA A 133 11.40 31.08 -10.73
C ALA A 133 11.70 30.73 -12.20
N ALA A 134 12.44 29.64 -12.44
CA ALA A 134 12.71 29.15 -13.79
C ALA A 134 11.41 28.74 -14.53
N TYR A 135 10.47 28.12 -13.82
CA TYR A 135 9.17 27.76 -14.38
C TYR A 135 8.31 28.99 -14.75
N MET A 136 8.30 30.02 -13.91
CA MET A 136 7.58 31.27 -14.19
C MET A 136 8.18 32.01 -15.39
N ALA A 137 9.50 32.07 -15.51
CA ALA A 137 10.20 32.72 -16.63
C ALA A 137 9.96 32.00 -17.97
N ALA A 138 9.95 30.66 -17.96
CA ALA A 138 9.63 29.88 -19.15
C ALA A 138 8.16 30.08 -19.60
N ARG A 139 7.25 30.30 -18.65
CA ARG A 139 5.82 30.50 -18.92
C ARG A 139 5.49 31.90 -19.47
N SER A 140 6.15 32.95 -18.98
CA SER A 140 5.93 34.31 -19.50
C SER A 140 6.49 34.47 -20.92
N ALA A 141 7.64 33.85 -21.20
CA ALA A 141 8.24 33.85 -22.54
C ALA A 141 7.34 33.19 -23.61
N GLY A 142 6.56 32.17 -23.24
CA GLY A 142 5.60 31.52 -24.14
C GLY A 142 4.28 32.27 -24.35
N HIS A 143 3.95 33.24 -23.48
CA HIS A 143 2.71 34.01 -23.59
C HIS A 143 2.87 35.26 -24.46
N ASP A 144 4.06 35.87 -24.51
CA ASP A 144 4.35 37.04 -25.34
C ASP A 144 4.57 36.70 -26.83
N SER A 145 4.98 35.48 -27.16
CA SER A 145 5.13 35.03 -28.56
C SER A 145 3.80 34.79 -29.29
N ALA A 146 2.66 34.79 -28.59
CA ALA A 146 1.34 34.58 -29.19
C ALA A 146 0.58 35.89 -29.52
N ARG A 147 1.18 37.07 -29.26
CA ARG A 147 0.56 38.39 -29.53
C ARG A 147 1.31 39.22 -30.59
N SER A 148 2.33 38.64 -31.23
CA SER A 148 3.21 39.33 -32.19
C SER A 148 3.20 38.72 -33.60
N GLU A 149 2.19 37.93 -33.97
CA GLU A 149 1.87 37.67 -35.37
C GLU A 149 0.39 38.06 -35.58
N GLY A 150 0.16 38.91 -36.58
CA GLY A 150 -1.07 39.69 -36.77
C GLY A 150 -2.26 38.93 -37.37
#